data_AF-A0A932L2Q6-F1
#
_entry.id   AF-A0A932L2Q6-F1
#
_cell.length_a   1.000
_cell.length_b   1.000
_cell.length_c   1.000
_cell.angle_alpha   90.00
_cell.angle_beta   90.00
_cell.angle_gamma   90.00
#
_symmetry.space_group_name_H-M   'P 1'
#
loop_
_entity.id
_entity.type
_entity.pdbx_description
1 polymer ?
#
loop_
_entity_poly.entity_id
_entity_poly.type
_entity_poly.pdbx_seq_one_letter_code
_entity_poly.pdbx_strand_id
1 'polypeptide(L)' 'MRGVFVTGTDTDVGKTLVSAWLAQHWQADYWKPIQTGAGLGTDFDAIARLAPSARVRPSAVVLSAPLSPHEAARRE' A
#
# COMPACT_ATOMS: atom_id res chain seq x y z
N MET A 1 8.57 16.51 -8.68
CA MET A 1 8.68 15.33 -7.79
C MET A 1 9.26 14.18 -8.59
N ARG A 2 10.21 13.43 -8.03
CA ARG A 2 10.71 12.17 -8.62
C ARG A 2 10.19 11.02 -7.77
N GLY A 3 9.71 9.96 -8.39
CA GLY A 3 9.15 8.80 -7.70
C GLY A 3 8.90 7.66 -8.68
N VAL A 4 8.56 6.50 -8.14
CA VAL A 4 8.22 5.30 -8.90
C VAL A 4 6.83 4.82 -8.52
N PHE A 5 6.12 4.23 -9.48
CA PHE A 5 4.84 3.60 -9.24
C PHE A 5 5.02 2.09 -9.31
N VAL A 6 4.74 1.40 -8.20
CA VAL A 6 4.79 -0.07 -8.13
C VAL A 6 3.41 -0.61 -8.49
N THR A 7 3.33 -1.32 -9.62
CA THR A 7 2.11 -1.97 -10.10
C THR A 7 2.31 -3.48 -10.24
N GLY A 8 1.22 -4.23 -10.28
CA GLY A 8 1.24 -5.68 -10.49
C GLY A 8 -0.18 -6.20 -10.68
N THR A 9 -0.29 -7.32 -11.40
CA THR A 9 -1.57 -7.89 -11.87
C THR A 9 -2.37 -8.56 -10.78
N ASP A 10 -1.68 -9.24 -9.85
CA ASP A 10 -2.32 -10.10 -8.87
C ASP A 10 -2.16 -9.58 -7.45
N THR A 11 -3.07 -9.98 -6.57
CA THR A 11 -2.89 -9.88 -5.11
C THR A 11 -1.73 -10.78 -4.68
N ASP A 12 -0.99 -10.37 -3.65
CA ASP A 12 0.15 -11.13 -3.09
C ASP A 12 1.34 -11.42 -4.03
N VAL A 13 1.36 -10.86 -5.24
CA VAL A 13 2.51 -10.94 -6.18
C VAL A 13 3.80 -10.24 -5.67
N GLY A 14 3.79 -9.67 -4.47
CA GLY A 14 4.97 -9.05 -3.85
C GLY A 14 5.07 -7.52 -3.96
N LYS A 15 4.03 -6.82 -4.42
CA LYS A 15 4.01 -5.34 -4.54
C LYS A 15 4.39 -4.62 -3.24
N THR A 16 3.83 -5.06 -2.11
CA THR A 16 4.09 -4.46 -0.79
C THR A 16 5.53 -4.69 -0.33
N LEU A 17 6.10 -5.87 -0.60
CA LEU A 17 7.50 -6.17 -0.32
C LEU A 17 8.46 -5.29 -1.14
N VAL A 18 8.23 -5.18 -2.45
CA VAL A 18 9.02 -4.32 -3.34
C VAL A 18 8.91 -2.86 -2.91
N SER A 19 7.71 -2.40 -2.54
CA SER A 19 7.49 -1.03 -2.05
C SER A 19 8.24 -0.77 -0.74
N ALA A 20 8.24 -1.73 0.19
CA ALA A 20 9.00 -1.63 1.43
C ALA A 20 10.51 -1.54 1.15
N TRP A 21 11.04 -2.40 0.27
CA TRP A 21 12.45 -2.39 -0.12
C TRP A 21 12.86 -1.04 -0.71
N LEU A 22 12.08 -0.51 -1.65
CA LEU A 22 12.33 0.80 -2.26
C LEU A 22 12.28 1.91 -1.20
N ALA A 23 11.25 1.92 -0.35
CA ALA A 23 11.10 2.93 0.68
C ALA A 23 12.29 2.92 1.67
N GLN A 24 12.72 1.73 2.10
CA GLN A 24 13.86 1.54 3.00
C GLN A 24 15.18 2.01 2.38
N HIS A 25 15.48 1.55 1.16
CA HIS A 25 16.80 1.77 0.56
C HIS A 25 16.95 3.11 -0.14
N TRP A 26 15.85 3.73 -0.59
CA TRP A 26 15.87 5.04 -1.23
C TRP A 26 15.52 6.17 -0.26
N GLN A 27 15.25 5.86 1.00
CA GLN A 27 14.76 6.82 2.00
C GLN A 27 13.52 7.58 1.48
N ALA A 28 12.63 6.86 0.79
CA ALA A 28 11.45 7.42 0.16
C ALA A 28 10.22 7.26 1.05
N ASP A 29 9.28 8.19 0.90
CA ASP A 29 7.96 8.07 1.52
C ASP A 29 7.14 7.03 0.77
N TYR A 30 6.46 6.14 1.50
CA TYR A 30 5.45 5.26 0.92
C TYR A 30 4.08 5.91 0.99
N TRP A 31 3.31 5.78 -0.10
CA TRP A 31 1.92 6.19 -0.13
C TRP A 31 1.10 5.28 -1.03
N LYS A 32 -0.02 4.81 -0.48
CA LYS A 32 -1.08 4.14 -1.24
C LYS A 32 -2.35 4.97 -1.09
N PRO A 33 -2.81 5.66 -2.16
CA PRO A 33 -3.91 6.60 -2.04
C PRO A 33 -5.23 5.93 -1.64
N ILE A 34 -5.47 4.72 -2.14
CA ILE A 34 -6.66 3.92 -1.85
C ILE A 34 -6.24 2.54 -1.34
N GLN A 35 -6.54 2.26 -0.08
CA GLN A 35 -6.41 0.93 0.51
C GLN A 35 -7.76 0.21 0.39
N THR A 36 -7.75 -1.04 -0.08
CA THR A 36 -8.92 -1.93 -0.03
C THR A 36 -8.58 -3.15 0.83
N GLY A 37 -9.58 -3.88 1.30
CA GLY A 37 -9.35 -5.08 2.12
C GLY A 37 -8.80 -4.81 3.52
N ALA A 38 -9.03 -3.62 4.09
CA ALA A 38 -8.42 -3.22 5.37
C ALA A 38 -8.74 -4.17 6.54
N GLY A 39 -9.85 -4.92 6.48
CA GLY A 39 -10.21 -5.94 7.46
C GLY A 39 -9.27 -7.16 7.49
N LEU A 40 -8.42 -7.34 6.47
CA LEU A 40 -7.44 -8.43 6.37
C LEU A 40 -6.03 -8.00 6.81
N GLY A 41 -5.88 -6.76 7.29
CA GLY A 41 -4.60 -6.09 7.50
C GLY A 41 -4.28 -5.09 6.39
N THR A 42 -3.32 -4.21 6.64
CA THR A 42 -3.01 -3.11 5.72
C THR A 42 -1.57 -3.12 5.24
N ASP A 43 -1.33 -2.52 4.07
CA ASP A 43 0.04 -2.31 3.58
C ASP A 43 0.85 -1.44 4.55
N PHE A 44 0.19 -0.59 5.35
CA PHE A 44 0.83 0.20 6.42
C PHE A 44 1.57 -0.70 7.40
N ASP A 45 0.89 -1.72 7.92
CA ASP A 45 1.44 -2.62 8.94
C ASP A 45 2.61 -3.43 8.37
N ALA A 46 2.49 -3.87 7.12
CA ALA A 46 3.54 -4.60 6.42
C ALA A 46 4.77 -3.72 6.20
N ILE A 47 4.59 -2.48 5.73
CA ILE A 47 5.72 -1.57 5.45
C ILE A 47 6.35 -1.06 6.73
N ALA A 48 5.57 -0.72 7.76
CA ALA A 48 6.12 -0.34 9.06
C ALA A 48 7.01 -1.44 9.66
N ARG A 49 6.67 -2.71 9.43
CA ARG A 49 7.48 -3.87 9.85
C ARG A 49 8.71 -4.08 8.97
N LEU A 50 8.57 -4.01 7.64
CA LEU A 50 9.62 -4.35 6.68
C LEU A 50 10.60 -3.20 6.41
N ALA A 51 10.16 -1.96 6.60
CA ALA A 51 10.90 -0.74 6.34
C ALA A 51 10.71 0.27 7.48
N PRO A 52 11.25 -0.01 8.69
CA PRO A 52 10.96 0.79 9.88
C PRO A 52 11.46 2.25 9.80
N SER A 53 12.40 2.55 8.91
CA SER A 53 12.86 3.92 8.66
C SER A 53 12.08 4.64 7.57
N ALA A 54 11.18 3.94 6.85
CA ALA A 54 10.35 4.56 5.83
C ALA A 54 9.22 5.36 6.46
N ARG A 55 8.98 6.56 5.94
CA ARG A 55 7.82 7.34 6.32
C ARG A 55 6.62 6.86 5.51
N VAL A 56 5.62 6.33 6.20
CA VAL A 56 4.37 5.90 5.59
C VAL A 56 3.33 7.01 5.69
N ARG A 57 2.77 7.43 4.55
CA ARG A 57 1.72 8.46 4.47
C ARG A 57 0.33 7.82 4.53
N PRO A 58 -0.61 8.34 5.33
CA PRO A 58 -1.95 7.79 5.44
C PRO A 58 -2.66 7.74 4.08
N SER A 59 -3.46 6.70 3.87
CA SER A 59 -4.30 6.59 2.68
C SER A 59 -5.37 7.68 2.73
N ALA A 60 -5.73 8.20 1.56
CA ALA A 60 -6.83 9.14 1.45
C ALA A 60 -8.18 8.42 1.63
N VAL A 61 -8.26 7.17 1.18
CA VAL A 61 -9.45 6.32 1.28
C VAL A 61 -9.03 4.93 1.76
N VAL A 62 -9.76 4.39 2.75
CA VAL A 62 -9.57 3.04 3.26
C VAL A 62 -10.92 2.33 3.17
N LEU A 63 -10.96 1.27 2.37
CA LEU A 63 -12.13 0.44 2.12
C LEU A 63 -11.91 -0.95 2.75
N SER A 64 -12.96 -1.47 3.35
CA SER A 64 -13.02 -2.76 4.03
C SER A 64 -13.04 -3.93 3.05
N ALA A 65 -13.76 -3.83 1.93
CA ALA A 65 -13.92 -4.95 1.00
C ALA A 65 -12.61 -5.24 0.22
N PRO A 66 -12.14 -6.49 0.13
CA PRO A 66 -10.90 -6.86 -0.59
C PRO A 66 -11.14 -6.98 -2.10
N LEU A 67 -11.64 -5.90 -2.71
CA LEU A 67 -12.01 -5.82 -4.13
C LEU A 67 -11.28 -4.68 -4.80
N SER A 68 -11.54 -4.49 -6.09
CA SER A 68 -11.09 -3.28 -6.80
C SER A 68 -11.66 -2.03 -6.11
N PRO A 69 -10.95 -0.88 -6.11
CA PRO A 69 -11.41 0.34 -5.45
C PRO A 69 -12.85 0.74 -5.79
N HIS A 70 -13.23 0.65 -7.05
CA HIS A 70 -14.57 1.01 -7.51
C HIS A 70 -15.65 0.07 -6.98
N GLU A 71 -15.36 -1.23 -6.94
CA GLU A 71 -16.31 -2.23 -6.48
C GLU A 71 -16.41 -2.23 -4.95
N ALA A 72 -15.29 -2.05 -4.24
CA ALA A 72 -15.29 -1.88 -2.80
C ALA A 72 -16.08 -0.62 -2.38
N ALA A 73 -15.91 0.50 -3.08
CA ALA A 73 -16.63 1.74 -2.79
C ALA A 73 -18.14 1.66 -3.06
N ARG A 74 -18.62 0.74 -3.92
CA ARG A 74 -20.06 0.52 -4.12
C ARG A 74 -20.72 -0.23 -2.96
N ARG A 75 -19.92 -0.90 -2.13
CA ARG A 75 -20.38 -1.74 -1.02
C ARG A 75 -20.26 -1.04 0.34
N GLU A 76 -19.84 0.23 0.33
CA GLU A 76 -19.58 1.07 1.50
C GLU A 76 -20.37 2.38 1.44
#